data_AF-A0A4C2EIB1-F1
#
_entry.id   AF-A0A4C2EIB1-F1
#
_cell.length_a   1.000
_cell.length_b   1.000
_cell.length_c   1.000
_cell.angle_alpha   90.00
_cell.angle_beta   90.00
_cell.angle_gamma   90.00
#
_symmetry.space_group_name_H-M   'P 1'
#
loop_
_entity.id
_entity.type
_entity.pdbx_description
1 polymer ?
#
loop_
_entity_poly.entity_id
_entity_poly.type
_entity_poly.pdbx_seq_one_letter_code
_entity_poly.pdbx_strand_id
1 'polypeptide(L)'
;MDDNTTLSTRMPWTSLATVVGVTALLVAALLGTVSADRAALVGAATGVLLALSLWLSGWDRWRAVGTVLASILSLPVAVGLSVASAGAVVSLGAELFPVSSQTGIRPAVVTLLSQVFVVLGCLTAVFGASAATHGVVDTDRVGTYGGVVVRTTVVPFAVALALFARGAVDYLQSNAGTPGVQQLLGEALTQVLGPVFDPVPGRTHIAIFSLLLALAAAALARGIDSLPLAELVPETSEAPDIKGPLAAAERTLRWTGRLALLVAPVAGLFELGLGQESVAELLPRVLYDLIVAVTAAPGLRGLLWWLFLGATAVSLAVWFLRRTVQSSADRVGTVLAPYVGGGVITLAAVAVAGPAVGAIETALRATPAAAAVEQFLVPILDVYGAETVTLVLIVLALFAVISATGQLWIALVTSYLRERTAGVTLAAAGLFGASAFAATLDTPTWLVLAGLVGAVVVWDAGSFGTTLGREVGTGAATRRTELVHTGGTVAVGGVGAAATLGLSGIAQGSIVVEPSVAVAGLVVCLVAVLALVAAIR
;
A
#
# COMPACT_ATOMS: atom_id res chain seq x y z
N MET A 1 38.13 22.86 0.10
CA MET A 1 37.26 23.14 1.26
C MET A 1 35.92 22.53 0.93
N ASP A 2 35.79 21.21 1.12
CA ASP A 2 34.53 20.49 0.93
C ASP A 2 33.87 20.33 2.30
N ASP A 3 33.37 21.44 2.85
CA ASP A 3 32.52 21.42 4.04
C ASP A 3 31.08 21.10 3.64
N ASN A 4 30.84 19.85 3.23
CA ASN A 4 29.51 19.25 3.35
C ASN A 4 29.30 18.86 4.82
N THR A 5 29.28 19.85 5.70
CA THR A 5 28.68 19.68 7.03
C THR A 5 27.18 19.58 6.79
N THR A 6 26.70 18.36 6.59
CA THR A 6 25.27 18.06 6.68
C THR A 6 24.83 18.49 8.08
N LEU A 7 24.31 19.71 8.22
CA LEU A 7 23.73 20.20 9.46
C LEU A 7 22.75 19.13 9.94
N SER A 8 23.02 18.59 11.13
CA SER A 8 22.21 17.56 11.74
C SER A 8 20.76 18.04 11.81
N THR A 9 19.89 17.47 10.98
CA THR A 9 18.43 17.72 10.95
C THR A 9 17.71 17.17 12.19
N ARG A 10 18.46 16.71 13.19
CA ARG A 10 17.89 16.16 14.41
C ARG A 10 17.29 17.27 15.25
N MET A 11 16.18 16.91 15.86
CA MET A 11 15.46 17.75 16.80
C MET A 11 16.24 17.84 18.13
N PRO A 12 16.20 18.98 18.84
CA PRO A 12 16.66 19.07 20.22
C PRO A 12 15.96 18.05 21.13
N TRP A 13 16.66 17.62 22.17
CA TRP A 13 16.22 16.54 23.06
C TRP A 13 14.87 16.81 23.75
N THR A 14 14.58 18.05 24.12
CA THR A 14 13.34 18.38 24.83
C THR A 14 12.12 18.26 23.93
N SER A 15 12.15 18.82 22.73
CA SER A 15 11.08 18.66 21.74
C SER A 15 10.90 17.19 21.35
N LEU A 16 12.00 16.44 21.20
CA LEU A 16 11.93 15.00 20.90
C LEU A 16 11.27 14.22 22.04
N ALA A 17 11.67 14.50 23.28
CA ALA A 17 11.10 13.87 24.47
C ALA A 17 9.61 14.20 24.62
N THR A 18 9.18 15.43 24.30
CA THR A 18 7.77 15.80 24.27
C THR A 18 7.03 14.99 23.20
N VAL A 19 7.54 14.94 21.95
CA VAL A 19 6.91 14.19 20.86
C VAL A 19 6.74 12.71 21.22
N VAL A 20 7.82 12.05 21.65
CA VAL A 20 7.79 10.62 21.98
C VAL A 20 6.97 10.36 23.25
N GLY A 21 7.16 11.17 24.30
CA GLY A 21 6.50 11.00 25.58
C GLY A 21 5.00 11.22 25.53
N VAL A 22 4.55 12.32 24.90
CA VAL A 22 3.12 12.62 24.71
C VAL A 22 2.47 11.56 23.82
N THR A 23 3.14 11.16 22.72
CA THR A 23 2.61 10.11 21.84
C THR A 23 2.47 8.77 22.58
N ALA A 24 3.50 8.34 23.30
CA ALA A 24 3.48 7.08 24.03
C ALA A 24 2.38 7.06 25.11
N LEU A 25 2.25 8.15 25.88
CA LEU A 25 1.24 8.26 26.93
C LEU A 25 -0.19 8.24 26.37
N LEU A 26 -0.46 9.02 25.32
CA LEU A 26 -1.80 9.10 24.73
C LEU A 26 -2.17 7.85 23.94
N VAL A 27 -1.22 7.25 23.21
CA VAL A 27 -1.45 5.96 22.54
C VAL A 27 -1.75 4.89 23.59
N ALA A 28 -1.00 4.80 24.68
CA ALA A 28 -1.30 3.83 25.74
C ALA A 28 -2.70 4.03 26.34
N ALA A 29 -3.09 5.28 26.59
CA ALA A 29 -4.41 5.61 27.13
C ALA A 29 -5.55 5.31 26.13
N LEU A 30 -5.38 5.65 24.85
CA LEU A 30 -6.36 5.39 23.78
C LEU A 30 -6.46 3.91 23.42
N LEU A 31 -5.37 3.14 23.52
CA LEU A 31 -5.43 1.71 23.30
C LEU A 31 -6.17 0.99 24.42
N GLY A 32 -6.08 1.49 25.67
CA GLY A 32 -6.84 0.97 26.80
C GLY A 32 -8.36 1.16 26.72
N THR A 33 -8.86 1.91 25.72
CA THR A 33 -10.31 2.08 25.49
C THR A 33 -10.86 1.15 24.41
N VAL A 34 -10.01 0.35 23.77
CA VAL A 34 -10.39 -0.57 22.68
C VAL A 34 -10.36 -1.99 23.23
N SER A 35 -11.38 -2.81 22.94
CA SER A 35 -11.43 -4.22 23.40
C SER A 35 -10.35 -5.11 22.78
N ALA A 36 -9.74 -4.68 21.67
CA ALA A 36 -8.74 -5.42 20.90
C ALA A 36 -7.29 -5.15 21.36
N ASP A 37 -6.98 -5.35 22.64
CA ASP A 37 -5.66 -5.08 23.26
C ASP A 37 -4.48 -5.68 22.47
N ARG A 38 -4.64 -6.90 21.92
CA ARG A 38 -3.57 -7.57 21.16
C ARG A 38 -3.33 -6.92 19.80
N ALA A 39 -4.38 -6.57 19.06
CA ALA A 39 -4.26 -5.92 17.76
C ALA A 39 -3.67 -4.51 17.90
N ALA A 40 -4.06 -3.81 18.95
CA ALA A 40 -3.52 -2.52 19.37
C ALA A 40 -2.01 -2.56 19.64
N LEU A 41 -1.55 -3.51 20.47
CA LEU A 41 -0.13 -3.69 20.77
C LEU A 41 0.68 -4.09 19.52
N VAL A 42 0.14 -4.98 18.69
CA VAL A 42 0.77 -5.36 17.42
C VAL A 42 0.87 -4.15 16.48
N GLY A 43 -0.15 -3.31 16.40
CA GLY A 43 -0.14 -2.08 15.61
C GLY A 43 0.94 -1.09 16.06
N ALA A 44 1.08 -0.87 17.37
CA ALA A 44 2.14 -0.03 17.92
C ALA A 44 3.54 -0.60 17.62
N ALA A 45 3.75 -1.90 17.85
CA ALA A 45 5.01 -2.55 17.51
C ALA A 45 5.34 -2.46 16.01
N THR A 46 4.32 -2.60 15.16
CA THR A 46 4.45 -2.46 13.70
C THR A 46 4.94 -1.07 13.29
N GLY A 47 4.43 -0.01 13.93
CA GLY A 47 4.89 1.36 13.69
C GLY A 47 6.39 1.54 13.98
N VAL A 48 6.89 0.94 15.06
CA VAL A 48 8.32 0.96 15.41
C VAL A 48 9.14 0.17 14.37
N LEU A 49 8.68 -1.03 14.00
CA LEU A 49 9.36 -1.89 13.03
C LEU A 49 9.41 -1.25 11.63
N LEU A 50 8.36 -0.55 11.22
CA LEU A 50 8.34 0.19 9.95
C LEU A 50 9.35 1.35 9.97
N ALA A 51 9.42 2.11 11.06
CA ALA A 51 10.42 3.17 11.22
C ALA A 51 11.85 2.62 11.21
N LEU A 52 12.08 1.47 11.89
CA LEU A 52 13.36 0.77 11.88
C LEU A 52 13.74 0.27 10.47
N SER A 53 12.77 -0.24 9.71
CA SER A 53 12.98 -0.73 8.34
C SER A 53 13.39 0.41 7.39
N LEU A 54 12.75 1.58 7.50
CA LEU A 54 13.15 2.79 6.77
C LEU A 54 14.56 3.24 7.18
N TRP A 55 14.88 3.21 8.47
CA TRP A 55 16.21 3.57 8.95
C TRP A 55 17.31 2.66 8.39
N LEU A 56 17.09 1.34 8.44
CA LEU A 56 18.02 0.34 7.92
C LEU A 56 18.23 0.46 6.40
N SER A 57 17.19 0.87 5.67
CA SER A 57 17.30 1.10 4.22
C SER A 57 18.21 2.27 3.86
N GLY A 58 18.43 3.21 4.79
CA GLY A 58 19.29 4.39 4.62
C GLY A 58 20.73 4.20 5.09
N TRP A 59 21.18 2.98 5.38
CA TRP A 59 22.56 2.73 5.79
C TRP A 59 23.53 2.72 4.60
N ASP A 60 24.31 3.80 4.45
CA ASP A 60 25.30 3.90 3.36
C ASP A 60 26.49 2.95 3.54
N ARG A 61 27.00 2.81 4.76
CA ARG A 61 28.21 2.01 5.06
C ARG A 61 27.99 0.49 4.96
N TRP A 62 26.76 0.02 5.20
CA TRP A 62 26.40 -1.41 5.24
C TRP A 62 25.16 -1.70 4.39
N ARG A 63 25.10 -1.11 3.18
CA ARG A 63 23.90 -1.07 2.35
C ARG A 63 23.31 -2.45 2.04
N ALA A 64 24.14 -3.45 1.75
CA ALA A 64 23.68 -4.81 1.48
C ALA A 64 23.02 -5.45 2.72
N VAL A 65 23.67 -5.36 3.88
CA VAL A 65 23.15 -5.89 5.15
C VAL A 65 21.88 -5.16 5.57
N GLY A 66 21.87 -3.83 5.49
CA GLY A 66 20.68 -3.01 5.78
C GLY A 66 19.50 -3.37 4.88
N THR A 67 19.75 -3.63 3.60
CA THR A 67 18.72 -4.06 2.64
C THR A 67 18.17 -5.45 2.95
N VAL A 68 19.03 -6.42 3.28
CA VAL A 68 18.57 -7.77 3.69
C VAL A 68 17.74 -7.69 4.97
N LEU A 69 18.20 -6.94 5.99
CA LEU A 69 17.47 -6.77 7.24
C LEU A 69 16.13 -6.06 7.03
N ALA A 70 16.10 -4.97 6.25
CA ALA A 70 14.85 -4.29 5.90
C ALA A 70 13.90 -5.20 5.10
N SER A 71 14.45 -6.08 4.26
CA SER A 71 13.66 -7.09 3.52
C SER A 71 13.06 -8.12 4.46
N ILE A 72 13.83 -8.68 5.39
CA ILE A 72 13.33 -9.64 6.38
C ILE A 72 12.30 -8.98 7.30
N LEU A 73 12.53 -7.74 7.74
CA LEU A 73 11.59 -6.97 8.55
C LEU A 73 10.30 -6.58 7.82
N SER A 74 10.28 -6.61 6.49
CA SER A 74 9.06 -6.34 5.74
C SER A 74 7.95 -7.36 6.05
N LEU A 75 8.30 -8.61 6.40
CA LEU A 75 7.33 -9.64 6.78
C LEU A 75 6.61 -9.34 8.11
N PRO A 76 7.29 -9.13 9.25
CA PRO A 76 6.60 -8.78 10.49
C PRO A 76 5.87 -7.42 10.38
N VAL A 77 6.37 -6.47 9.58
CA VAL A 77 5.64 -5.23 9.29
C VAL A 77 4.36 -5.52 8.49
N ALA A 78 4.42 -6.36 7.47
CA ALA A 78 3.29 -6.78 6.66
C ALA A 78 2.23 -7.51 7.49
N VAL A 79 2.65 -8.52 8.27
CA VAL A 79 1.78 -9.27 9.18
C VAL A 79 1.15 -8.32 10.19
N GLY A 80 1.94 -7.44 10.80
CA GLY A 80 1.47 -6.49 11.80
C GLY A 80 0.46 -5.49 11.24
N LEU A 81 0.67 -4.97 10.02
CA LEU A 81 -0.26 -4.09 9.33
C LEU A 81 -1.56 -4.81 8.96
N SER A 82 -1.48 -6.06 8.49
CA SER A 82 -2.64 -6.91 8.20
C SER A 82 -3.44 -7.25 9.46
N VAL A 83 -2.77 -7.55 10.58
CA VAL A 83 -3.42 -7.80 11.87
C VAL A 83 -4.07 -6.53 12.42
N ALA A 84 -3.39 -5.38 12.33
CA ALA A 84 -3.93 -4.11 12.80
C ALA A 84 -5.13 -3.61 11.96
N SER A 85 -5.19 -3.96 10.67
CA SER A 85 -6.29 -3.59 9.77
C SER A 85 -7.36 -4.68 9.69
N ALA A 86 -7.12 -5.74 8.93
CA ALA A 86 -8.06 -6.83 8.71
C ALA A 86 -8.30 -7.67 9.98
N GLY A 87 -7.26 -7.92 10.78
CA GLY A 87 -7.39 -8.66 12.04
C GLY A 87 -8.30 -7.94 13.04
N ALA A 88 -8.18 -6.60 13.15
CA ALA A 88 -9.08 -5.80 13.96
C ALA A 88 -10.52 -5.87 13.47
N VAL A 89 -10.76 -5.79 12.15
CA VAL A 89 -12.11 -5.95 11.56
C VAL A 89 -12.70 -7.33 11.91
N VAL A 90 -11.90 -8.39 11.78
CA VAL A 90 -12.34 -9.76 12.06
C VAL A 90 -12.62 -9.98 13.54
N SER A 91 -11.71 -9.55 14.44
CA SER A 91 -11.88 -9.74 15.88
C SER A 91 -13.05 -8.93 16.43
N LEU A 92 -13.18 -7.68 16.01
CA LEU A 92 -14.24 -6.79 16.48
C LEU A 92 -15.58 -7.09 15.82
N GLY A 93 -15.56 -7.53 14.56
CA GLY A 93 -16.74 -8.07 13.90
C GLY A 93 -17.28 -9.31 14.62
N ALA A 94 -16.40 -10.11 15.24
CA ALA A 94 -16.82 -11.25 16.04
C ALA A 94 -17.50 -10.91 17.36
N GLU A 95 -17.09 -9.82 17.99
CA GLU A 95 -17.72 -9.32 19.23
C GLU A 95 -19.07 -8.65 18.94
N LEU A 96 -19.16 -7.95 17.80
CA LEU A 96 -20.31 -7.10 17.48
C LEU A 96 -21.40 -7.81 16.66
N PHE A 97 -21.09 -8.98 16.07
CA PHE A 97 -22.04 -9.77 15.26
C PHE A 97 -22.16 -11.20 15.78
N PRO A 98 -23.34 -11.85 15.68
CA PRO A 98 -24.54 -11.40 14.97
C PRO A 98 -25.37 -10.38 15.74
N VAL A 99 -25.79 -9.31 15.05
CA VAL A 99 -26.68 -8.29 15.63
C VAL A 99 -28.11 -8.84 15.66
N SER A 100 -28.75 -8.78 16.82
CA SER A 100 -30.10 -9.32 17.07
C SER A 100 -31.24 -8.54 16.38
N SER A 101 -30.97 -7.39 15.77
CA SER A 101 -31.97 -6.55 15.08
C SER A 101 -31.36 -5.69 13.96
N GLN A 102 -32.13 -5.41 12.90
CA GLN A 102 -31.66 -4.57 11.77
C GLN A 102 -31.30 -3.13 12.20
N THR A 103 -31.93 -2.61 13.25
CA THR A 103 -31.65 -1.28 13.81
C THR A 103 -30.28 -1.20 14.50
N GLY A 104 -29.74 -2.32 14.99
CA GLY A 104 -28.43 -2.38 15.63
C GLY A 104 -27.24 -2.44 14.65
N ILE A 105 -27.49 -2.70 13.36
CA ILE A 105 -26.41 -2.88 12.36
C ILE A 105 -25.60 -1.60 12.18
N ARG A 106 -26.27 -0.45 12.03
CA ARG A 106 -25.60 0.83 11.80
C ARG A 106 -24.70 1.24 12.98
N PRO A 107 -25.16 1.23 14.24
CA PRO A 107 -24.29 1.45 15.39
C PRO A 107 -23.11 0.47 15.46
N ALA A 108 -23.34 -0.83 15.24
CA ALA A 108 -22.27 -1.83 15.26
C ALA A 108 -21.19 -1.58 14.20
N VAL A 109 -21.60 -1.22 12.97
CA VAL A 109 -20.65 -0.87 11.90
C VAL A 109 -19.86 0.39 12.23
N VAL A 110 -20.49 1.42 12.83
CA VAL A 110 -19.78 2.63 13.26
C VAL A 110 -18.77 2.29 14.35
N THR A 111 -19.15 1.55 15.39
CA THR A 111 -18.23 1.11 16.45
C THR A 111 -17.05 0.32 15.89
N LEU A 112 -17.32 -0.62 14.97
CA LEU A 112 -16.31 -1.42 14.30
C LEU A 112 -15.30 -0.55 13.55
N LEU A 113 -15.80 0.34 12.67
CA LEU A 113 -14.95 1.24 11.90
C LEU A 113 -14.14 2.15 12.81
N SER A 114 -14.77 2.74 13.83
CA SER A 114 -14.12 3.64 14.77
C SER A 114 -12.98 2.96 15.53
N GLN A 115 -13.18 1.75 16.05
CA GLN A 115 -12.12 0.99 16.71
C GLN A 115 -10.96 0.66 15.75
N VAL A 116 -11.24 0.29 14.50
CA VAL A 116 -10.20 0.06 13.47
C VAL A 116 -9.41 1.35 13.20
N PHE A 117 -10.09 2.48 13.05
CA PHE A 117 -9.43 3.78 12.84
C PHE A 117 -8.63 4.25 14.06
N VAL A 118 -9.05 3.93 15.29
CA VAL A 118 -8.24 4.18 16.50
C VAL A 118 -6.94 3.38 16.43
N VAL A 119 -6.99 2.08 16.11
CA VAL A 119 -5.79 1.24 15.98
C VAL A 119 -4.86 1.74 14.88
N LEU A 120 -5.39 2.07 13.70
CA LEU A 120 -4.60 2.62 12.59
C LEU A 120 -4.02 4.00 12.90
N GLY A 121 -4.78 4.85 13.61
CA GLY A 121 -4.33 6.15 14.09
C GLY A 121 -3.17 6.00 15.08
N CYS A 122 -3.27 5.08 16.05
CA CYS A 122 -2.21 4.76 16.99
C CYS A 122 -0.96 4.18 16.30
N LEU A 123 -1.13 3.28 15.31
CA LEU A 123 -0.02 2.78 14.49
C LEU A 123 0.70 3.93 13.78
N THR A 124 -0.06 4.81 13.13
CA THR A 124 0.47 5.99 12.42
C THR A 124 1.18 6.94 13.38
N ALA A 125 0.62 7.12 14.59
CA ALA A 125 1.19 7.93 15.65
C ALA A 125 2.56 7.41 16.10
N VAL A 126 2.63 6.12 16.44
CA VAL A 126 3.86 5.44 16.88
C VAL A 126 4.90 5.39 15.76
N PHE A 127 4.47 5.13 14.52
CA PHE A 127 5.35 5.19 13.35
C PHE A 127 5.95 6.59 13.19
N GLY A 128 5.12 7.63 13.21
CA GLY A 128 5.56 9.02 13.07
C GLY A 128 6.53 9.44 14.17
N ALA A 129 6.20 9.16 15.44
CA ALA A 129 7.05 9.50 16.58
C ALA A 129 8.38 8.75 16.54
N SER A 130 8.36 7.46 16.19
CA SER A 130 9.57 6.64 16.02
C SER A 130 10.42 7.16 14.87
N ALA A 131 9.79 7.53 13.76
CA ALA A 131 10.49 8.02 12.57
C ALA A 131 11.07 9.43 12.76
N ALA A 132 10.48 10.25 13.64
CA ALA A 132 10.98 11.57 14.02
C ALA A 132 12.32 11.52 14.77
N THR A 133 12.62 10.44 15.51
CA THR A 133 13.86 10.29 16.29
C THR A 133 15.13 10.33 15.43
N HIS A 134 15.06 9.77 14.23
CA HIS A 134 16.19 9.62 13.32
C HIS A 134 16.04 10.40 12.00
N GLY A 135 14.94 11.14 11.83
CA GLY A 135 14.65 11.85 10.57
C GLY A 135 14.64 10.91 9.37
N VAL A 136 13.94 9.77 9.50
CA VAL A 136 14.00 8.68 8.49
C VAL A 136 12.98 8.79 7.38
N VAL A 137 11.99 9.68 7.53
CA VAL A 137 10.95 9.91 6.53
C VAL A 137 11.44 10.96 5.53
N ASP A 138 11.98 10.47 4.43
CA ASP A 138 12.43 11.26 3.29
C ASP A 138 12.06 10.55 1.99
N THR A 139 11.82 11.29 0.91
CA THR A 139 11.37 10.78 -0.38
C THR A 139 12.30 9.69 -0.90
N ASP A 140 13.62 9.88 -0.77
CA ASP A 140 14.62 8.92 -1.22
C ASP A 140 14.61 7.62 -0.40
N ARG A 141 14.46 7.72 0.93
CA ARG A 141 14.43 6.55 1.83
C ARG A 141 13.15 5.76 1.66
N VAL A 142 12.01 6.44 1.59
CA VAL A 142 10.70 5.80 1.36
C VAL A 142 10.66 5.14 -0.02
N GLY A 143 11.16 5.81 -1.06
CA GLY A 143 11.26 5.24 -2.41
C GLY A 143 12.22 4.04 -2.48
N THR A 144 13.37 4.12 -1.80
CA THR A 144 14.32 3.01 -1.70
C THR A 144 13.70 1.81 -0.99
N TYR A 145 13.09 2.03 0.18
CA TYR A 145 12.44 0.95 0.92
C TYR A 145 11.26 0.35 0.15
N GLY A 146 10.41 1.15 -0.48
CA GLY A 146 9.33 0.66 -1.35
C GLY A 146 9.87 -0.22 -2.48
N GLY A 147 10.96 0.19 -3.13
CA GLY A 147 11.65 -0.63 -4.13
C GLY A 147 12.23 -1.94 -3.58
N VAL A 148 12.72 -1.93 -2.33
CA VAL A 148 13.19 -3.14 -1.64
C VAL A 148 12.00 -4.08 -1.39
N VAL A 149 10.91 -3.61 -0.80
CA VAL A 149 9.72 -4.43 -0.50
C VAL A 149 9.13 -5.04 -1.79
N VAL A 150 9.03 -4.28 -2.87
CA VAL A 150 8.56 -4.78 -4.17
C VAL A 150 9.44 -5.94 -4.66
N ARG A 151 10.77 -5.79 -4.63
CA ARG A 151 11.69 -6.85 -5.08
C ARG A 151 11.68 -8.06 -4.15
N THR A 152 11.58 -7.84 -2.85
CA THR A 152 11.42 -8.90 -1.83
C THR A 152 10.16 -9.72 -2.07
N THR A 153 9.09 -9.10 -2.56
CA THR A 153 7.81 -9.76 -2.84
C THR A 153 7.85 -10.65 -4.09
N VAL A 154 8.79 -10.42 -5.02
CA VAL A 154 8.88 -11.18 -6.29
C VAL A 154 9.09 -12.68 -6.04
N VAL A 155 9.97 -13.05 -5.10
CA VAL A 155 10.29 -14.46 -4.81
C VAL A 155 9.10 -15.21 -4.21
N PRO A 156 8.48 -14.77 -3.08
CA PRO A 156 7.31 -15.45 -2.53
C PRO A 156 6.13 -15.43 -3.50
N PHE A 157 5.96 -14.38 -4.31
CA PHE A 157 4.94 -14.35 -5.36
C PHE A 157 5.19 -15.41 -6.44
N ALA A 158 6.42 -15.54 -6.95
CA ALA A 158 6.76 -16.54 -7.96
C ALA A 158 6.57 -17.97 -7.43
N VAL A 159 6.97 -18.24 -6.18
CA VAL A 159 6.78 -19.55 -5.55
C VAL A 159 5.29 -19.82 -5.28
N ALA A 160 4.54 -18.83 -4.77
CA ALA A 160 3.09 -18.95 -4.60
C ALA A 160 2.39 -19.27 -5.92
N LEU A 161 2.76 -18.57 -7.00
CA LEU A 161 2.21 -18.80 -8.33
C LEU A 161 2.55 -20.20 -8.85
N ALA A 162 3.77 -20.68 -8.64
CA ALA A 162 4.17 -22.02 -9.05
C ALA A 162 3.42 -23.12 -8.27
N LEU A 163 3.27 -22.96 -6.96
CA LEU A 163 2.50 -23.88 -6.13
C LEU A 163 1.01 -23.83 -6.45
N PHE A 164 0.46 -22.64 -6.69
CA PHE A 164 -0.92 -22.47 -7.14
C PHE A 164 -1.18 -23.15 -8.48
N ALA A 165 -0.29 -22.95 -9.46
CA ALA A 165 -0.38 -23.61 -10.75
C ALA A 165 -0.29 -25.15 -10.61
N ARG A 166 0.60 -25.65 -9.74
CA ARG A 166 0.70 -27.07 -9.43
C ARG A 166 -0.60 -27.60 -8.82
N GLY A 167 -1.13 -26.95 -7.77
CA GLY A 167 -2.38 -27.35 -7.13
C GLY A 167 -3.57 -27.35 -8.10
N ALA A 168 -3.64 -26.37 -8.99
CA ALA A 168 -4.64 -26.32 -10.05
C ALA A 168 -4.51 -27.51 -11.03
N VAL A 169 -3.28 -27.89 -11.42
CA VAL A 169 -3.03 -29.06 -12.28
C VAL A 169 -3.38 -30.36 -11.56
N ASP A 170 -2.98 -30.52 -10.29
CA ASP A 170 -3.24 -31.72 -9.50
C ASP A 170 -4.76 -31.91 -9.29
N TYR A 171 -5.49 -30.83 -8.99
CA TYR A 171 -6.96 -30.82 -8.89
C TYR A 171 -7.65 -31.17 -10.21
N LEU A 172 -7.12 -30.68 -11.33
CA LEU A 172 -7.63 -31.01 -12.66
C LEU A 172 -7.43 -32.49 -13.01
N GLN A 173 -6.27 -33.06 -12.64
CA GLN A 173 -5.99 -34.48 -12.87
C GLN A 173 -6.84 -35.37 -11.97
N SER A 174 -7.04 -35.02 -10.69
CA SER A 174 -7.88 -35.79 -9.77
C SER A 174 -9.35 -35.79 -10.17
N ASN A 175 -9.82 -34.72 -10.82
CA ASN A 175 -11.23 -34.53 -11.22
C ASN A 175 -11.46 -34.74 -12.72
N ALA A 176 -10.51 -35.36 -13.43
CA ALA A 176 -10.59 -35.59 -14.87
C ALA A 176 -11.78 -36.47 -15.31
N GLY A 177 -12.45 -37.15 -14.37
CA GLY A 177 -13.66 -37.95 -14.61
C GLY A 177 -14.97 -37.31 -14.15
N THR A 178 -14.96 -36.09 -13.59
CA THR A 178 -16.14 -35.46 -12.97
C THR A 178 -16.69 -34.34 -13.86
N PRO A 179 -17.80 -34.56 -14.59
CA PRO A 179 -18.24 -33.66 -15.66
C PRO A 179 -18.56 -32.22 -15.22
N GLY A 180 -18.90 -31.96 -13.95
CA GLY A 180 -19.25 -30.62 -13.48
C GLY A 180 -18.06 -29.68 -13.17
N VAL A 181 -16.90 -30.22 -12.77
CA VAL A 181 -15.76 -29.39 -12.32
C VAL A 181 -14.99 -28.81 -13.50
N GLN A 182 -14.81 -29.61 -14.56
CA GLN A 182 -14.24 -29.13 -15.82
C GLN A 182 -15.16 -28.10 -16.50
N GLN A 183 -16.47 -28.21 -16.29
CA GLN A 183 -17.46 -27.27 -16.81
C GLN A 183 -17.43 -25.93 -16.06
N LEU A 184 -17.36 -25.95 -14.72
CA LEU A 184 -17.23 -24.74 -13.90
C LEU A 184 -15.90 -24.00 -14.12
N LEU A 185 -14.80 -24.74 -14.21
CA LEU A 185 -13.49 -24.14 -14.51
C LEU A 185 -13.42 -23.70 -15.97
N GLY A 186 -13.98 -24.48 -16.90
CA GLY A 186 -14.16 -24.10 -18.29
C GLY A 186 -14.95 -22.81 -18.39
N GLU A 187 -16.06 -22.67 -17.67
CA GLU A 187 -16.87 -21.45 -17.58
C GLU A 187 -16.09 -20.30 -16.96
N ALA A 188 -15.37 -20.49 -15.84
CA ALA A 188 -14.59 -19.43 -15.21
C ALA A 188 -13.39 -18.96 -16.05
N LEU A 189 -12.62 -19.90 -16.64
CA LEU A 189 -11.58 -19.57 -17.61
C LEU A 189 -12.19 -18.91 -18.85
N THR A 190 -13.32 -19.39 -19.35
CA THR A 190 -14.01 -18.77 -20.50
C THR A 190 -14.62 -17.41 -20.11
N GLN A 191 -14.93 -17.17 -18.85
CA GLN A 191 -15.45 -15.88 -18.38
C GLN A 191 -14.33 -14.85 -18.23
N VAL A 192 -13.14 -15.27 -17.80
CA VAL A 192 -11.96 -14.39 -17.63
C VAL A 192 -11.16 -14.24 -18.92
N LEU A 193 -10.95 -15.33 -19.66
CA LEU A 193 -10.18 -15.38 -20.89
C LEU A 193 -11.06 -15.27 -22.14
N GLY A 194 -12.36 -15.57 -22.09
CA GLY A 194 -13.25 -15.44 -23.26
C GLY A 194 -13.36 -14.01 -23.79
N PRO A 195 -13.46 -12.95 -22.96
CA PRO A 195 -13.37 -11.58 -23.47
C PRO A 195 -12.05 -11.29 -24.22
N VAL A 196 -10.98 -12.00 -23.86
CA VAL A 196 -9.63 -11.84 -24.42
C VAL A 196 -9.43 -12.70 -25.67
N PHE A 197 -9.88 -13.96 -25.69
CA PHE A 197 -9.59 -14.94 -26.74
C PHE A 197 -10.79 -15.34 -27.60
N ASP A 198 -12.02 -15.17 -27.12
CA ASP A 198 -13.26 -15.56 -27.80
C ASP A 198 -14.27 -14.39 -27.87
N PRO A 199 -13.97 -13.37 -28.69
CA PRO A 199 -14.81 -12.17 -28.81
C PRO A 199 -16.19 -12.50 -29.38
N VAL A 200 -17.25 -11.97 -28.75
CA VAL A 200 -18.63 -12.08 -29.25
C VAL A 200 -18.71 -11.61 -30.71
N PRO A 201 -19.21 -12.44 -31.66
CA PRO A 201 -19.30 -12.09 -33.07
C PRO A 201 -20.14 -10.83 -33.32
N GLY A 202 -19.71 -9.97 -34.23
CA GLY A 202 -20.43 -8.74 -34.63
C GLY A 202 -20.25 -7.54 -33.69
N ARG A 203 -19.41 -7.67 -32.66
CA ARG A 203 -19.15 -6.66 -31.63
C ARG A 203 -17.77 -6.04 -31.78
N THR A 204 -17.63 -4.73 -31.54
CA THR A 204 -16.30 -4.11 -31.41
C THR A 204 -15.68 -4.47 -30.07
N HIS A 205 -14.36 -4.69 -30.06
CA HIS A 205 -13.60 -5.00 -28.83
C HIS A 205 -12.32 -4.14 -28.79
N ILE A 206 -12.50 -2.85 -29.06
CA ILE A 206 -11.41 -1.90 -29.28
C ILE A 206 -10.63 -1.70 -27.97
N ALA A 207 -11.30 -1.69 -26.82
CA ALA A 207 -10.65 -1.46 -25.52
C ALA A 207 -9.64 -2.56 -25.17
N ILE A 208 -10.09 -3.82 -25.18
CA ILE A 208 -9.27 -5.00 -24.83
C ILE A 208 -8.15 -5.20 -25.86
N PHE A 209 -8.48 -5.04 -27.14
CA PHE A 209 -7.49 -5.15 -28.23
C PHE A 209 -6.42 -4.07 -28.14
N SER A 210 -6.79 -2.81 -27.86
CA SER A 210 -5.84 -1.71 -27.68
C SER A 210 -4.95 -1.91 -26.44
N LEU A 211 -5.49 -2.46 -25.36
CA LEU A 211 -4.72 -2.80 -24.17
C LEU A 211 -3.68 -3.90 -24.46
N LEU A 212 -4.08 -4.98 -25.14
CA LEU A 212 -3.17 -6.04 -25.58
C LEU A 212 -2.08 -5.51 -26.50
N LEU A 213 -2.44 -4.66 -27.45
CA LEU A 213 -1.50 -4.01 -28.37
C LEU A 213 -0.51 -3.12 -27.61
N ALA A 214 -0.97 -2.35 -26.63
CA ALA A 214 -0.12 -1.51 -25.80
C ALA A 214 0.88 -2.34 -24.98
N LEU A 215 0.41 -3.42 -24.36
CA LEU A 215 1.23 -4.34 -23.57
C LEU A 215 2.28 -5.05 -24.43
N ALA A 216 1.87 -5.60 -25.58
CA ALA A 216 2.76 -6.25 -26.52
C ALA A 216 3.83 -5.29 -27.05
N ALA A 217 3.43 -4.09 -27.50
CA ALA A 217 4.35 -3.08 -28.01
C ALA A 217 5.34 -2.59 -26.96
N ALA A 218 4.91 -2.41 -25.71
CA ALA A 218 5.78 -2.03 -24.60
C ALA A 218 6.77 -3.14 -24.23
N ALA A 219 6.33 -4.40 -24.23
CA ALA A 219 7.19 -5.55 -23.97
C ALA A 219 8.23 -5.75 -25.09
N LEU A 220 7.82 -5.62 -26.35
CA LEU A 220 8.70 -5.66 -27.52
C LEU A 220 9.74 -4.54 -27.51
N ALA A 221 9.34 -3.29 -27.23
CA ALA A 221 10.27 -2.19 -27.11
C ALA A 221 11.32 -2.45 -26.02
N ARG A 222 10.90 -2.92 -24.84
CA ARG A 222 11.84 -3.30 -23.77
C ARG A 222 12.74 -4.48 -24.13
N GLY A 223 12.22 -5.46 -24.87
CA GLY A 223 13.00 -6.61 -25.34
C GLY A 223 14.10 -6.17 -26.30
N ILE A 224 13.76 -5.32 -27.26
CA ILE A 224 14.71 -4.75 -28.23
C ILE A 224 15.77 -3.91 -27.52
N ASP A 225 15.38 -3.04 -26.59
CA ASP A 225 16.31 -2.22 -25.80
C ASP A 225 17.30 -3.08 -24.99
N SER A 226 16.86 -4.25 -24.53
CA SER A 226 17.67 -5.12 -23.70
C SER A 226 18.72 -5.91 -24.49
N LEU A 227 18.47 -6.21 -25.76
CA LEU A 227 19.34 -7.06 -26.58
C LEU A 227 20.52 -6.25 -27.16
N PRO A 228 21.78 -6.74 -27.08
CA PRO A 228 22.94 -6.08 -27.66
C PRO A 228 22.99 -6.30 -29.19
N LEU A 229 21.89 -6.01 -29.90
CA LEU A 229 21.78 -6.25 -31.34
C LEU A 229 22.81 -5.44 -32.13
N ALA A 230 23.22 -4.28 -31.61
CA ALA A 230 24.26 -3.45 -32.21
C ALA A 230 25.68 -4.00 -32.02
N GLU A 231 25.91 -4.88 -31.03
CA GLU A 231 27.22 -5.50 -30.76
C GLU A 231 27.40 -6.84 -31.50
N LEU A 232 26.30 -7.42 -32.00
CA LEU A 232 26.29 -8.67 -32.77
C LEU A 232 26.60 -8.45 -34.26
N VAL A 233 26.68 -7.20 -34.71
CA VAL A 233 27.02 -6.83 -36.10
C VAL A 233 28.54 -6.69 -36.20
N PRO A 234 29.22 -7.44 -37.09
CA PRO A 234 30.67 -7.32 -37.26
C PRO A 234 31.05 -5.88 -37.64
N GLU A 235 32.08 -5.31 -36.98
CA GLU A 235 32.66 -4.02 -37.35
C GLU A 235 33.52 -4.14 -38.63
N THR A 236 32.89 -4.51 -39.75
CA THR A 236 33.52 -4.49 -41.07
C THR A 236 33.02 -3.28 -41.86
N SER A 237 33.89 -2.71 -42.71
CA SER A 237 33.59 -1.51 -43.51
C SER A 237 32.44 -1.68 -44.51
N GLU A 238 31.91 -2.90 -44.69
CA GLU A 238 30.78 -3.24 -45.56
C GLU A 238 29.50 -3.62 -44.78
N ALA A 239 29.50 -3.53 -43.45
CA ALA A 239 28.33 -3.89 -42.64
C ALA A 239 27.19 -2.85 -42.78
N PRO A 240 25.95 -3.28 -43.02
CA PRO A 240 24.81 -2.36 -43.10
C PRO A 240 24.57 -1.64 -41.76
N ASP A 241 24.30 -0.33 -41.81
CA ASP A 241 23.97 0.46 -40.61
C ASP A 241 22.60 0.06 -40.06
N ILE A 242 22.60 -0.80 -39.04
CA ILE A 242 21.40 -1.33 -38.39
C ILE A 242 20.90 -0.40 -37.28
N LYS A 243 21.67 0.62 -36.86
CA LYS A 243 21.31 1.51 -35.74
C LYS A 243 20.11 2.40 -36.08
N GLY A 244 20.09 2.94 -37.30
CA GLY A 244 18.98 3.74 -37.84
C GLY A 244 17.63 3.00 -37.86
N PRO A 245 17.51 1.83 -38.53
CA PRO A 245 16.26 1.08 -38.59
C PRO A 245 15.83 0.52 -37.22
N LEU A 246 16.76 0.17 -36.34
CA LEU A 246 16.44 -0.31 -34.99
C LEU A 246 15.82 0.80 -34.12
N ALA A 247 16.42 1.99 -34.11
CA ALA A 247 15.88 3.14 -33.40
C ALA A 247 14.51 3.60 -33.95
N ALA A 248 14.31 3.46 -35.27
CA ALA A 248 13.02 3.71 -35.90
C ALA A 248 11.95 2.70 -35.45
N ALA A 249 12.30 1.42 -35.36
CA ALA A 249 11.39 0.36 -34.89
C ALA A 249 11.00 0.56 -33.41
N GLU A 250 11.96 0.83 -32.53
CA GLU A 250 11.75 1.11 -31.11
C GLU A 250 10.84 2.34 -30.90
N ARG A 251 11.13 3.43 -31.63
CA ARG A 251 10.30 4.65 -31.60
C ARG A 251 8.88 4.35 -32.06
N THR A 252 8.72 3.59 -33.13
CA THR A 252 7.41 3.20 -33.67
C THR A 252 6.63 2.36 -32.67
N LEU A 253 7.25 1.34 -32.07
CA LEU A 253 6.64 0.49 -31.04
C LEU A 253 6.19 1.30 -29.80
N ARG A 254 7.02 2.21 -29.31
CA ARG A 254 6.65 3.08 -28.17
C ARG A 254 5.51 4.04 -28.51
N TRP A 255 5.51 4.60 -29.71
CA TRP A 255 4.41 5.46 -30.18
C TRP A 255 3.11 4.67 -30.33
N THR A 256 3.13 3.52 -30.99
CA THR A 256 1.99 2.63 -31.13
C THR A 256 1.45 2.19 -29.76
N GLY A 257 2.34 1.84 -28.82
CA GLY A 257 1.93 1.45 -27.47
C GLY A 257 1.29 2.58 -26.67
N ARG A 258 1.84 3.81 -26.74
CA ARG A 258 1.25 4.99 -26.08
C ARG A 258 -0.10 5.37 -26.69
N LEU A 259 -0.21 5.33 -28.02
CA LEU A 259 -1.45 5.64 -28.72
C LEU A 259 -2.53 4.61 -28.39
N ALA A 260 -2.20 3.31 -28.41
CA ALA A 260 -3.11 2.24 -28.01
C ALA A 260 -3.52 2.34 -26.53
N LEU A 261 -2.62 2.72 -25.62
CA LEU A 261 -2.92 2.95 -24.21
C LEU A 261 -3.85 4.16 -24.00
N LEU A 262 -3.69 5.23 -24.78
CA LEU A 262 -4.58 6.40 -24.74
C LEU A 262 -5.97 6.09 -25.31
N VAL A 263 -6.04 5.24 -26.34
CA VAL A 263 -7.29 4.81 -26.96
C VAL A 263 -8.07 3.84 -26.09
N ALA A 264 -7.41 2.94 -25.35
CA ALA A 264 -8.05 1.92 -24.52
C ALA A 264 -9.13 2.43 -23.53
N PRO A 265 -8.89 3.47 -22.69
CA PRO A 265 -9.90 3.97 -21.76
C PRO A 265 -11.03 4.72 -22.47
N VAL A 266 -10.73 5.45 -23.55
CA VAL A 266 -11.75 6.14 -24.35
C VAL A 266 -12.65 5.10 -25.02
N ALA A 267 -12.06 4.11 -25.69
CA ALA A 267 -12.80 3.00 -26.29
C ALA A 267 -13.60 2.22 -25.25
N GLY A 268 -13.06 1.98 -24.06
CA GLY A 268 -13.77 1.31 -22.97
C GLY A 268 -14.97 2.11 -22.46
N LEU A 269 -14.84 3.42 -22.30
CA LEU A 269 -15.95 4.30 -21.93
C LEU A 269 -17.04 4.37 -23.01
N PHE A 270 -16.65 4.37 -24.28
CA PHE A 270 -17.58 4.33 -25.41
C PHE A 270 -18.31 2.97 -25.52
N GLU A 271 -17.58 1.85 -25.40
CA GLU A 271 -18.13 0.49 -25.48
C GLU A 271 -19.04 0.15 -24.28
N LEU A 272 -18.72 0.64 -23.08
CA LEU A 272 -19.51 0.40 -21.86
C LEU A 272 -20.64 1.43 -21.68
N GLY A 273 -20.46 2.66 -22.14
CA GLY A 273 -21.36 3.79 -21.83
C GLY A 273 -22.46 4.06 -22.86
N LEU A 274 -22.17 3.88 -24.16
CA LEU A 274 -23.10 4.27 -25.24
C LEU A 274 -23.81 3.09 -25.92
N GLY A 275 -23.41 1.85 -25.62
CA GLY A 275 -23.93 0.66 -26.28
C GLY A 275 -23.44 0.51 -27.73
N GLN A 276 -23.33 -0.74 -28.21
CA GLN A 276 -22.72 -1.03 -29.51
C GLN A 276 -23.56 -0.58 -30.71
N GLU A 277 -24.86 -0.40 -30.53
CA GLU A 277 -25.77 0.08 -31.58
C GLU A 277 -25.43 1.53 -31.98
N SER A 278 -25.10 2.37 -31.00
CA SER A 278 -24.68 3.76 -31.21
C SER A 278 -23.36 3.88 -31.98
N VAL A 279 -22.43 2.93 -31.78
CA VAL A 279 -21.14 2.91 -32.48
C VAL A 279 -21.31 2.48 -33.94
N ALA A 280 -22.22 1.55 -34.22
CA ALA A 280 -22.55 1.11 -35.56
C ALA A 280 -23.28 2.20 -36.38
N GLU A 281 -24.04 3.09 -35.73
CA GLU A 281 -24.72 4.21 -36.37
C GLU A 281 -23.79 5.40 -36.66
N LEU A 282 -22.77 5.63 -35.83
CA LEU A 282 -21.82 6.75 -35.98
C LEU A 282 -20.73 6.51 -37.02
N LEU A 283 -20.40 5.25 -37.32
CA LEU A 283 -19.34 4.86 -38.25
C LEU A 283 -19.90 4.37 -39.59
N PRO A 284 -19.28 4.74 -40.72
CA PRO A 284 -19.57 4.11 -42.00
C PRO A 284 -19.44 2.58 -41.88
N ARG A 285 -20.42 1.85 -42.41
CA ARG A 285 -20.52 0.38 -42.28
C ARG A 285 -19.22 -0.37 -42.62
N VAL A 286 -18.52 0.10 -43.65
CA VAL A 286 -17.22 -0.44 -44.08
C VAL A 286 -16.13 -0.30 -43.01
N LEU A 287 -16.10 0.83 -42.29
CA LEU A 287 -15.14 1.07 -41.19
C LEU A 287 -15.50 0.25 -39.95
N TYR A 288 -16.79 0.15 -39.63
CA TYR A 288 -17.26 -0.67 -38.52
C TYR A 288 -16.92 -2.15 -38.73
N ASP A 289 -17.21 -2.70 -39.91
CA ASP A 289 -16.92 -4.10 -40.25
C ASP A 289 -15.41 -4.40 -40.23
N LEU A 290 -14.59 -3.45 -40.68
CA LEU A 290 -13.13 -3.57 -40.64
C LEU A 290 -12.59 -3.53 -39.20
N ILE A 291 -13.13 -2.66 -38.34
CA ILE A 291 -12.75 -2.58 -36.92
C ILE A 291 -13.15 -3.86 -36.19
N VAL A 292 -14.36 -4.39 -36.43
CA VAL A 292 -14.80 -5.66 -35.86
C VAL A 292 -13.90 -6.80 -36.36
N ALA A 293 -13.61 -6.87 -37.66
CA ALA A 293 -12.75 -7.91 -38.21
C ALA A 293 -11.33 -7.91 -37.60
N VAL A 294 -10.73 -6.73 -37.41
CA VAL A 294 -9.38 -6.61 -36.83
C VAL A 294 -9.40 -6.87 -35.32
N THR A 295 -10.32 -6.25 -34.59
CA THR A 295 -10.37 -6.35 -33.13
C THR A 295 -10.87 -7.71 -32.65
N ALA A 296 -11.69 -8.42 -33.43
CA ALA A 296 -12.18 -9.75 -33.11
C ALA A 296 -11.34 -10.89 -33.70
N ALA A 297 -10.27 -10.61 -34.46
CA ALA A 297 -9.43 -11.63 -35.07
C ALA A 297 -8.69 -12.48 -34.01
N PRO A 298 -9.03 -13.78 -33.84
CA PRO A 298 -8.43 -14.62 -32.81
C PRO A 298 -6.93 -14.83 -33.05
N GLY A 299 -6.52 -14.96 -34.31
CA GLY A 299 -5.11 -15.10 -34.68
C GLY A 299 -4.26 -13.87 -34.30
N LEU A 300 -4.80 -12.67 -34.44
CA LEU A 300 -4.05 -11.43 -34.16
C LEU A 300 -3.93 -11.18 -32.66
N ARG A 301 -4.98 -11.48 -31.89
CA ARG A 301 -4.94 -11.43 -30.42
C ARG A 301 -3.99 -12.47 -29.83
N GLY A 302 -4.04 -13.70 -30.33
CA GLY A 302 -3.11 -14.76 -29.95
C GLY A 302 -1.66 -14.37 -30.23
N LEU A 303 -1.38 -13.79 -31.39
CA LEU A 303 -0.07 -13.27 -31.75
C LEU A 303 0.41 -12.19 -30.76
N LEU A 304 -0.43 -11.17 -30.47
CA LEU A 304 -0.09 -10.10 -29.53
C LEU A 304 0.20 -10.64 -28.13
N TRP A 305 -0.56 -11.63 -27.67
CA TRP A 305 -0.35 -12.29 -26.39
C TRP A 305 0.98 -13.04 -26.33
N TRP A 306 1.29 -13.85 -27.35
CA TRP A 306 2.57 -14.57 -27.42
C TRP A 306 3.76 -13.64 -27.57
N LEU A 307 3.63 -12.54 -28.31
CA LEU A 307 4.65 -11.50 -28.40
C LEU A 307 4.90 -10.82 -27.06
N PHE A 308 3.83 -10.52 -26.30
CA PHE A 308 3.95 -9.98 -24.95
C PHE A 308 4.70 -10.94 -24.02
N LEU A 309 4.30 -12.21 -23.97
CA LEU A 309 4.94 -13.22 -23.12
C LEU A 309 6.40 -13.46 -23.51
N GLY A 310 6.67 -13.67 -24.80
CA GLY A 310 8.01 -13.93 -25.33
C GLY A 310 8.96 -12.75 -25.11
N ALA A 311 8.55 -11.53 -25.45
CA ALA A 311 9.38 -10.35 -25.27
C ALA A 311 9.66 -10.04 -23.79
N THR A 312 8.68 -10.30 -22.91
CA THR A 312 8.87 -10.16 -21.46
C THR A 312 9.86 -11.19 -20.92
N ALA A 313 9.73 -12.46 -21.32
CA ALA A 313 10.64 -13.52 -20.93
C ALA A 313 12.08 -13.26 -21.38
N VAL A 314 12.28 -12.83 -22.63
CA VAL A 314 13.60 -12.44 -23.17
C VAL A 314 14.17 -11.24 -22.43
N SER A 315 13.36 -10.20 -22.18
CA SER A 315 13.80 -9.02 -21.42
C SER A 315 14.29 -9.39 -20.02
N LEU A 316 13.55 -10.27 -19.33
CA LEU A 316 13.92 -10.76 -17.99
C LEU A 316 15.20 -11.60 -18.03
N ALA A 317 15.32 -12.51 -19.01
CA ALA A 317 16.50 -13.35 -19.18
C ALA A 317 17.75 -12.52 -19.48
N VAL A 318 17.66 -11.56 -20.40
CA VAL A 318 18.78 -10.68 -20.78
C VAL A 318 19.13 -9.72 -19.65
N TRP A 319 18.14 -9.18 -18.93
CA TRP A 319 18.37 -8.40 -17.72
C TRP A 319 19.14 -9.22 -16.68
N PHE A 320 18.74 -10.47 -16.44
CA PHE A 320 19.40 -11.37 -15.51
C PHE A 320 20.84 -11.68 -15.96
N LEU A 321 21.05 -11.99 -17.25
CA LEU A 321 22.34 -12.35 -17.83
C LEU A 321 23.34 -11.18 -17.85
N ARG A 322 22.91 -9.98 -18.29
CA ARG A 322 23.75 -8.77 -18.26
C ARG A 322 24.16 -8.44 -16.84
N ARG A 323 23.29 -8.70 -15.86
CA ARG A 323 23.53 -8.38 -14.45
C ARG A 323 24.52 -9.33 -13.79
N THR A 324 24.42 -10.62 -14.07
CA THR A 324 25.34 -11.64 -13.54
C THR A 324 26.74 -11.52 -14.13
N VAL A 325 26.87 -11.04 -15.37
CA VAL A 325 28.17 -10.94 -16.07
C VAL A 325 28.90 -9.60 -15.82
N GLN A 326 28.19 -8.49 -15.53
CA GLN A 326 28.80 -7.14 -15.48
C GLN A 326 28.99 -6.52 -14.09
N SER A 327 28.83 -7.24 -12.97
CA SER A 327 28.89 -6.61 -11.64
C SER A 327 30.03 -7.10 -10.75
N SER A 328 30.82 -6.16 -10.23
CA SER A 328 31.76 -6.37 -9.12
C SER A 328 30.99 -6.87 -7.88
N ALA A 329 31.63 -7.70 -7.06
CA ALA A 329 31.01 -8.41 -5.94
C ALA A 329 30.19 -7.50 -4.99
N ASP A 330 30.61 -6.25 -4.77
CA ASP A 330 29.88 -5.28 -3.93
C ASP A 330 28.55 -4.79 -4.53
N ARG A 331 28.44 -4.75 -5.86
CA ARG A 331 27.23 -4.33 -6.58
C ARG A 331 26.23 -5.48 -6.76
N VAL A 332 26.71 -6.72 -6.77
CA VAL A 332 25.88 -7.94 -6.76
C VAL A 332 25.11 -8.04 -5.44
N GLY A 333 25.82 -7.85 -4.30
CA GLY A 333 25.24 -8.02 -2.97
C GLY A 333 24.06 -7.08 -2.69
N THR A 334 24.15 -5.81 -3.12
CA THR A 334 23.08 -4.82 -2.90
C THR A 334 21.85 -5.03 -3.79
N VAL A 335 22.03 -5.65 -4.96
CA VAL A 335 20.93 -5.90 -5.92
C VAL A 335 20.21 -7.20 -5.61
N LEU A 336 20.96 -8.25 -5.19
CA LEU A 336 20.39 -9.54 -4.81
C LEU A 336 19.82 -9.56 -3.39
N ALA A 337 20.26 -8.65 -2.51
CA ALA A 337 19.81 -8.57 -1.12
C ALA A 337 18.28 -8.66 -0.93
N PRO A 338 17.43 -7.94 -1.68
CA PRO A 338 15.97 -8.07 -1.56
C PRO A 338 15.45 -9.47 -1.92
N TYR A 339 16.03 -10.10 -2.96
CA TYR A 339 15.65 -11.45 -3.38
C TYR A 339 16.08 -12.51 -2.37
N VAL A 340 17.25 -12.33 -1.72
CA VAL A 340 17.68 -13.17 -0.61
C VAL A 340 16.70 -13.03 0.57
N GLY A 341 16.31 -11.80 0.91
CA GLY A 341 15.27 -11.55 1.92
C GLY A 341 13.93 -12.22 1.57
N GLY A 342 13.50 -12.12 0.31
CA GLY A 342 12.29 -12.78 -0.20
C GLY A 342 12.40 -14.30 -0.15
N GLY A 343 13.57 -14.87 -0.44
CA GLY A 343 13.85 -16.29 -0.30
C GLY A 343 13.77 -16.76 1.14
N VAL A 344 14.36 -16.01 2.09
CA VAL A 344 14.26 -16.31 3.52
C VAL A 344 12.80 -16.25 4.00
N ILE A 345 12.04 -15.23 3.58
CA ILE A 345 10.60 -15.12 3.88
C ILE A 345 9.84 -16.34 3.33
N THR A 346 10.13 -16.74 2.10
CA THR A 346 9.46 -17.88 1.46
C THR A 346 9.76 -19.19 2.19
N LEU A 347 11.02 -19.43 2.55
CA LEU A 347 11.42 -20.62 3.30
C LEU A 347 10.79 -20.65 4.70
N ALA A 348 10.78 -19.51 5.41
CA ALA A 348 10.13 -19.37 6.70
C ALA A 348 8.61 -19.59 6.60
N ALA A 349 7.97 -19.06 5.55
CA ALA A 349 6.55 -19.24 5.28
C ALA A 349 6.18 -20.71 5.10
N VAL A 350 6.94 -21.42 4.25
CA VAL A 350 6.72 -22.86 4.00
C VAL A 350 6.96 -23.67 5.27
N ALA A 351 8.00 -23.35 6.05
CA ALA A 351 8.30 -24.07 7.30
C ALA A 351 7.21 -23.93 8.37
N VAL A 352 6.47 -22.81 8.38
CA VAL A 352 5.44 -22.51 9.39
C VAL A 352 4.02 -22.61 8.81
N ALA A 353 3.86 -23.02 7.55
CA ALA A 353 2.57 -23.02 6.85
C ALA A 353 1.47 -23.80 7.60
N GLY A 354 1.77 -25.03 8.03
CA GLY A 354 0.82 -25.85 8.79
C GLY A 354 0.37 -25.18 10.10
N PRO A 355 1.29 -24.84 11.02
CA PRO A 355 0.96 -24.13 12.25
C PRO A 355 0.26 -22.77 12.03
N ALA A 356 0.67 -22.00 11.01
CA ALA A 356 0.10 -20.69 10.71
C ALA A 356 -1.35 -20.80 10.24
N VAL A 357 -1.63 -21.70 9.29
CA VAL A 357 -2.99 -21.97 8.81
C VAL A 357 -3.86 -22.51 9.94
N GLY A 358 -3.35 -23.46 10.74
CA GLY A 358 -4.10 -24.00 11.87
C GLY A 358 -4.45 -22.94 12.91
N ALA A 359 -3.54 -21.99 13.17
CA ALA A 359 -3.80 -20.86 14.06
C ALA A 359 -4.86 -19.90 13.47
N ILE A 360 -4.80 -19.62 12.17
CA ILE A 360 -5.80 -18.79 11.46
C ILE A 360 -7.17 -19.46 11.47
N GLU A 361 -7.24 -20.75 11.16
CA GLU A 361 -8.47 -21.54 11.19
C GLU A 361 -9.08 -21.55 12.59
N THR A 362 -8.25 -21.79 13.62
CA THR A 362 -8.70 -21.75 15.02
C THR A 362 -9.22 -20.37 15.41
N ALA A 363 -8.52 -19.31 15.02
CA ALA A 363 -8.94 -17.95 15.29
C ALA A 363 -10.24 -17.59 14.57
N LEU A 364 -10.39 -17.94 13.29
CA LEU A 364 -11.60 -17.66 12.52
C LEU A 364 -12.80 -18.51 12.96
N ARG A 365 -12.58 -19.76 13.39
CA ARG A 365 -13.65 -20.59 13.97
C ARG A 365 -14.18 -20.05 15.29
N ALA A 366 -13.37 -19.30 16.04
CA ALA A 366 -13.84 -18.58 17.22
C ALA A 366 -14.68 -17.33 16.88
N THR A 367 -14.86 -17.00 15.60
CA THR A 367 -15.65 -15.87 15.12
C THR A 367 -16.93 -16.32 14.39
N PRO A 368 -17.91 -15.43 14.16
CA PRO A 368 -19.10 -15.69 13.34
C PRO A 368 -18.77 -16.12 11.90
N ALA A 369 -17.52 -15.94 11.46
CA ALA A 369 -17.04 -16.40 10.16
C ALA A 369 -16.76 -17.92 10.12
N ALA A 370 -17.02 -18.68 11.19
CA ALA A 370 -16.83 -20.13 11.23
C ALA A 370 -17.50 -20.86 10.05
N ALA A 371 -18.73 -20.48 9.69
CA ALA A 371 -19.41 -21.04 8.52
C ALA A 371 -18.70 -20.68 7.19
N ALA A 372 -18.14 -19.47 7.08
CA ALA A 372 -17.37 -19.06 5.91
C ALA A 372 -16.01 -19.79 5.84
N VAL A 373 -15.41 -20.14 6.97
CA VAL A 373 -14.19 -20.97 7.02
C VAL A 373 -14.46 -22.34 6.43
N GLU A 374 -15.53 -23.01 6.85
CA GLU A 374 -15.90 -24.32 6.32
C GLU A 374 -16.31 -24.26 4.86
N GLN A 375 -17.00 -23.19 4.44
CA GLN A 375 -17.47 -23.03 3.08
C GLN A 375 -16.36 -22.63 2.08
N PHE A 376 -15.38 -21.82 2.50
CA PHE A 376 -14.39 -21.23 1.60
C PHE A 376 -12.95 -21.62 1.93
N LEU A 377 -12.54 -21.55 3.20
CA LEU A 377 -11.13 -21.76 3.56
C LEU A 377 -10.73 -23.24 3.51
N VAL A 378 -11.55 -24.14 4.09
CA VAL A 378 -11.25 -25.58 4.11
C VAL A 378 -11.15 -26.16 2.69
N PRO A 379 -12.09 -25.92 1.76
CA PRO A 379 -11.96 -26.40 0.39
C PRO A 379 -10.74 -25.85 -0.34
N ILE A 380 -10.37 -24.59 -0.10
CA ILE A 380 -9.16 -24.00 -0.69
C ILE A 380 -7.91 -24.69 -0.14
N LEU A 381 -7.87 -24.98 1.16
CA LEU A 381 -6.74 -25.70 1.79
C LEU A 381 -6.62 -27.13 1.28
N ASP A 382 -7.74 -27.83 1.08
CA ASP A 382 -7.75 -29.19 0.56
C ASP A 382 -7.22 -29.25 -0.89
N VAL A 383 -7.52 -28.23 -1.70
CA VAL A 383 -7.12 -28.17 -3.11
C VAL A 383 -5.69 -27.67 -3.29
N TYR A 384 -5.29 -26.61 -2.59
CA TYR A 384 -4.03 -25.90 -2.85
C TYR A 384 -2.95 -26.15 -1.81
N GLY A 385 -3.28 -26.74 -0.65
CA GLY A 385 -2.36 -26.97 0.45
C GLY A 385 -2.10 -25.73 1.33
N ALA A 386 -1.65 -25.98 2.55
CA ALA A 386 -1.40 -24.93 3.55
C ALA A 386 -0.25 -23.99 3.13
N GLU A 387 0.75 -24.51 2.42
CA GLU A 387 1.92 -23.76 1.94
C GLU A 387 1.52 -22.68 0.95
N THR A 388 0.68 -23.04 -0.04
CA THR A 388 0.20 -22.11 -1.07
C THR A 388 -0.63 -21.00 -0.44
N VAL A 389 -1.58 -21.37 0.44
CA VAL A 389 -2.44 -20.39 1.12
C VAL A 389 -1.62 -19.44 2.00
N THR A 390 -0.66 -19.97 2.77
CA THR A 390 0.23 -19.14 3.61
C THR A 390 1.03 -18.16 2.77
N LEU A 391 1.62 -18.60 1.65
CA LEU A 391 2.39 -17.73 0.77
C LEU A 391 1.53 -16.66 0.10
N VAL A 392 0.31 -17.00 -0.33
CA VAL A 392 -0.65 -16.03 -0.88
C VAL A 392 -1.00 -14.97 0.17
N LEU A 393 -1.28 -15.38 1.41
CA LEU A 393 -1.56 -14.44 2.51
C LEU A 393 -0.37 -13.53 2.81
N ILE A 394 0.85 -14.06 2.78
CA ILE A 394 2.09 -13.27 2.95
C ILE A 394 2.26 -12.28 1.81
N VAL A 395 2.03 -12.69 0.56
CA VAL A 395 2.08 -11.80 -0.60
C VAL A 395 1.06 -10.67 -0.45
N LEU A 396 -0.18 -10.98 -0.07
CA LEU A 396 -1.22 -9.96 0.19
C LEU A 396 -0.81 -9.00 1.31
N ALA A 397 -0.23 -9.52 2.39
CA ALA A 397 0.27 -8.69 3.47
C ALA A 397 1.43 -7.79 3.02
N LEU A 398 2.35 -8.29 2.19
CA LEU A 398 3.44 -7.49 1.62
C LEU A 398 2.91 -6.39 0.69
N PHE A 399 1.84 -6.66 -0.06
CA PHE A 399 1.15 -5.62 -0.85
C PHE A 399 0.59 -4.49 0.03
N ALA A 400 0.15 -4.78 1.26
CA ALA A 400 -0.27 -3.72 2.20
C ALA A 400 0.90 -2.78 2.55
N VAL A 401 2.12 -3.32 2.72
CA VAL A 401 3.32 -2.50 2.95
C VAL A 401 3.71 -1.70 1.72
N ILE A 402 3.64 -2.29 0.52
CA ILE A 402 3.87 -1.60 -0.75
C ILE A 402 2.87 -0.43 -0.90
N SER A 403 1.59 -0.66 -0.59
CA SER A 403 0.57 0.38 -0.63
C SER A 403 0.83 1.50 0.37
N ALA A 404 1.13 1.16 1.63
CA ALA A 404 1.39 2.15 2.68
C ALA A 404 2.64 3.01 2.36
N THR A 405 3.72 2.37 1.90
CA THR A 405 4.94 3.09 1.48
C THR A 405 4.72 3.92 0.21
N GLY A 406 3.91 3.43 -0.73
CA GLY A 406 3.50 4.17 -1.92
C GLY A 406 2.68 5.42 -1.58
N GLN A 407 1.70 5.30 -0.67
CA GLN A 407 0.92 6.45 -0.17
C GLN A 407 1.80 7.48 0.52
N LEU A 408 2.73 7.04 1.37
CA LEU A 408 3.68 7.92 2.03
C LEU A 408 4.60 8.63 1.02
N TRP A 409 5.10 7.91 0.02
CA TRP A 409 5.91 8.48 -1.05
C TRP A 409 5.14 9.54 -1.86
N ILE A 410 3.90 9.25 -2.25
CA ILE A 410 3.02 10.22 -2.94
C ILE A 410 2.82 11.47 -2.06
N ALA A 411 2.57 11.31 -0.76
CA ALA A 411 2.38 12.43 0.15
C ALA A 411 3.63 13.32 0.30
N LEU A 412 4.83 12.74 0.22
CA LEU A 412 6.09 13.49 0.25
C LEU A 412 6.36 14.20 -1.08
N VAL A 413 6.23 13.49 -2.22
CA VAL A 413 6.49 14.06 -3.56
C VAL A 413 5.52 15.19 -3.90
N THR A 414 4.25 15.08 -3.49
CA THR A 414 3.24 16.14 -3.67
C THR A 414 3.40 17.30 -2.70
N SER A 415 4.44 17.29 -1.85
CA SER A 415 4.67 18.29 -0.79
C SER A 415 3.51 18.44 0.21
N TYR A 416 2.59 17.45 0.26
CA TYR A 416 1.54 17.40 1.27
C TYR A 416 2.14 17.19 2.67
N LEU A 417 3.21 16.39 2.74
CA LEU A 417 4.10 16.27 3.89
C LEU A 417 5.44 16.89 3.55
N ARG A 418 5.90 17.86 4.35
CA ARG A 418 7.27 18.35 4.27
C ARG A 418 8.20 17.29 4.84
N GLU A 419 9.16 16.79 4.07
CA GLU A 419 10.13 15.75 4.47
C GLU A 419 10.71 16.01 5.88
N ARG A 420 11.09 17.26 6.15
CA ARG A 420 11.67 17.70 7.42
C ARG A 420 10.79 17.49 8.64
N THR A 421 9.47 17.58 8.49
CA THR A 421 8.50 17.44 9.59
C THR A 421 7.59 16.22 9.39
N ALA A 422 7.88 15.35 8.42
CA ALA A 422 6.97 14.29 8.02
C ALA A 422 6.68 13.31 9.16
N GLY A 423 7.71 12.85 9.88
CA GLY A 423 7.54 11.97 11.05
C GLY A 423 6.67 12.61 12.15
N VAL A 424 6.96 13.86 12.50
CA VAL A 424 6.17 14.65 13.46
C VAL A 424 4.72 14.82 13.01
N THR A 425 4.51 15.15 11.73
CA THR A 425 3.17 15.41 11.17
C THR A 425 2.35 14.13 11.15
N LEU A 426 2.96 12.99 10.83
CA LEU A 426 2.32 11.67 10.93
C LEU A 426 2.00 11.31 12.38
N ALA A 427 2.90 11.61 13.32
CA ALA A 427 2.67 11.37 14.74
C ALA A 427 1.41 12.11 15.23
N ALA A 428 1.35 13.41 14.95
CA ALA A 428 0.24 14.28 15.29
C ALA A 428 -1.05 13.90 14.55
N ALA A 429 -0.99 13.63 13.25
CA ALA A 429 -2.16 13.23 12.46
C ALA A 429 -2.73 11.89 12.94
N GLY A 430 -1.86 10.93 13.28
CA GLY A 430 -2.26 9.66 13.87
C GLY A 430 -2.96 9.83 15.23
N LEU A 431 -2.38 10.63 16.13
CA LEU A 431 -3.00 10.95 17.43
C LEU A 431 -4.34 11.67 17.27
N PHE A 432 -4.41 12.65 16.38
CA PHE A 432 -5.62 13.41 16.11
C PHE A 432 -6.72 12.49 15.58
N GLY A 433 -6.40 11.67 14.57
CA GLY A 433 -7.33 10.69 14.01
C GLY A 433 -7.81 9.70 15.06
N ALA A 434 -6.88 9.09 15.82
CA ALA A 434 -7.24 8.14 16.88
C ALA A 434 -8.16 8.78 17.93
N SER A 435 -7.86 10.00 18.38
CA SER A 435 -8.68 10.72 19.36
C SER A 435 -10.07 11.06 18.82
N ALA A 436 -10.15 11.50 17.57
CA ALA A 436 -11.41 11.86 16.92
C ALA A 436 -12.33 10.62 16.75
N PHE A 437 -11.78 9.48 16.34
CA PHE A 437 -12.55 8.25 16.24
C PHE A 437 -12.88 7.65 17.62
N ALA A 438 -11.99 7.80 18.62
CA ALA A 438 -12.27 7.40 20.00
C ALA A 438 -13.46 8.16 20.60
N ALA A 439 -13.72 9.40 20.15
CA ALA A 439 -14.88 10.19 20.56
C ALA A 439 -16.24 9.60 20.16
N THR A 440 -16.25 8.70 19.18
CA THR A 440 -17.47 7.98 18.75
C THR A 440 -17.69 6.68 19.52
N LEU A 441 -16.74 6.31 20.38
CA LEU A 441 -16.82 5.20 21.33
C LEU A 441 -17.22 5.75 22.70
N ASP A 442 -17.49 4.88 23.68
CA ASP A 442 -17.73 5.25 25.10
C ASP A 442 -16.45 5.73 25.83
N THR A 443 -15.55 6.40 25.11
CA THR A 443 -14.30 6.95 25.63
C THR A 443 -14.59 8.18 26.49
N PRO A 444 -13.97 8.32 27.69
CA PRO A 444 -14.13 9.51 28.49
C PRO A 444 -13.76 10.79 27.71
N THR A 445 -14.63 11.81 27.74
CA THR A 445 -14.44 13.07 27.00
C THR A 445 -13.10 13.74 27.30
N TRP A 446 -12.63 13.67 28.55
CA TRP A 446 -11.33 14.24 28.93
C TRP A 446 -10.17 13.59 28.16
N LEU A 447 -10.24 12.30 27.84
CA LEU A 447 -9.19 11.57 27.13
C LEU A 447 -9.19 11.94 25.64
N VAL A 448 -10.37 12.10 25.04
CA VAL A 448 -10.52 12.61 23.67
C VAL A 448 -9.89 14.00 23.55
N LEU A 449 -10.23 14.91 24.48
CA LEU A 449 -9.69 16.27 24.48
C LEU A 449 -8.18 16.29 24.73
N ALA A 450 -7.68 15.47 25.67
CA ALA A 450 -6.25 15.32 25.92
C ALA A 450 -5.52 14.79 24.68
N GLY A 451 -6.14 13.85 23.95
CA GLY A 451 -5.64 13.32 22.69
C GLY A 451 -5.54 14.37 21.59
N LEU A 452 -6.60 15.17 21.40
CA LEU A 452 -6.62 16.27 20.42
C LEU A 452 -5.61 17.37 20.75
N VAL A 453 -5.55 17.81 22.01
CA VAL A 453 -4.55 18.80 22.46
C VAL A 453 -3.15 18.23 22.32
N GLY A 454 -2.95 16.97 22.71
CA GLY A 454 -1.68 16.27 22.57
C GLY A 454 -1.20 16.17 21.12
N ALA A 455 -2.10 15.92 20.17
CA ALA A 455 -1.77 15.94 18.74
C ALA A 455 -1.22 17.30 18.30
N VAL A 456 -1.85 18.40 18.73
CA VAL A 456 -1.38 19.77 18.43
C VAL A 456 -0.03 20.05 19.09
N VAL A 457 0.14 19.64 20.36
CA VAL A 457 1.41 19.78 21.09
C VAL A 457 2.55 19.01 20.40
N VAL A 458 2.28 17.77 19.95
CA VAL A 458 3.24 16.95 19.20
C VAL A 458 3.62 17.61 17.89
N TRP A 459 2.64 18.15 17.15
CA TRP A 459 2.90 18.85 15.89
C TRP A 459 3.70 20.14 16.07
N ASP A 460 3.34 20.95 17.07
CA ASP A 460 3.94 22.24 17.35
C ASP A 460 5.37 22.10 17.92
N ALA A 461 5.55 21.36 19.03
CA ALA A 461 6.88 21.06 19.58
C ALA A 461 7.77 20.37 18.53
N GLY A 462 7.15 19.48 17.76
CA GLY A 462 7.59 18.89 16.51
C GLY A 462 8.24 19.82 15.49
N SER A 463 7.41 20.68 14.91
CA SER A 463 7.80 21.60 13.85
C SER A 463 8.74 22.71 14.36
N PHE A 464 8.52 23.18 15.57
CA PHE A 464 9.39 24.15 16.24
C PHE A 464 10.77 23.56 16.50
N GLY A 465 10.87 22.39 17.13
CA GLY A 465 12.15 21.76 17.46
C GLY A 465 12.95 21.37 16.21
N THR A 466 12.30 20.89 15.14
CA THR A 466 12.99 20.62 13.86
C THR A 466 13.54 21.89 13.21
N THR A 467 12.82 23.00 13.31
CA THR A 467 13.29 24.31 12.84
C THR A 467 14.45 24.83 13.69
N LEU A 468 14.32 24.74 15.01
CA LEU A 468 15.31 25.21 15.97
C LEU A 468 16.63 24.42 15.90
N GLY A 469 16.55 23.10 15.74
CA GLY A 469 17.71 22.23 15.54
C GLY A 469 18.49 22.59 14.27
N ARG A 470 17.80 23.06 13.22
CA ARG A 470 18.44 23.54 11.98
C ARG A 470 19.11 24.91 12.17
N GLU A 471 18.45 25.84 12.85
CA GLU A 471 18.91 27.23 12.95
C GLU A 471 20.01 27.42 14.01
N VAL A 472 19.91 26.70 15.13
CA VAL A 472 20.77 26.93 16.30
C VAL A 472 21.61 25.69 16.64
N GLY A 473 21.30 24.53 16.05
CA GLY A 473 21.99 23.26 16.31
C GLY A 473 21.45 22.53 17.55
N THR A 474 21.59 21.21 17.58
CA THR A 474 21.09 20.34 18.67
C THR A 474 21.85 20.45 19.98
N GLY A 475 23.06 21.03 19.98
CA GLY A 475 23.91 21.21 21.15
C GLY A 475 23.69 22.54 21.89
N ALA A 476 22.89 23.44 21.34
CA ALA A 476 22.63 24.74 21.95
C ALA A 476 21.63 24.61 23.13
N ALA A 477 21.74 25.51 24.10
CA ALA A 477 20.87 25.51 25.28
C ALA A 477 19.48 26.10 24.96
N THR A 478 18.67 25.37 24.21
CA THR A 478 17.35 25.81 23.70
C THR A 478 16.16 25.44 24.59
N ARG A 479 16.40 24.64 25.65
CA ARG A 479 15.37 24.08 26.54
C ARG A 479 14.35 25.10 27.04
N ARG A 480 14.78 26.31 27.44
CA ARG A 480 13.86 27.32 27.98
C ARG A 480 12.86 27.79 26.91
N THR A 481 13.36 28.08 25.72
CA THR A 481 12.53 28.53 24.59
C THR A 481 11.57 27.42 24.16
N GLU A 482 12.05 26.17 24.08
CA GLU A 482 11.21 25.01 23.73
C GLU A 482 10.08 24.80 24.75
N LEU A 483 10.35 24.95 26.05
CA LEU A 483 9.35 24.79 27.10
C LEU A 483 8.33 25.93 27.12
N VAL A 484 8.74 27.17 26.85
CA VAL A 484 7.81 28.31 26.77
C VAL A 484 6.88 28.15 25.57
N HIS A 485 7.44 27.78 24.41
CA HIS A 485 6.67 27.57 23.19
C HIS A 485 5.66 26.43 23.35
N THR A 486 6.14 25.25 23.76
CA THR A 486 5.30 24.07 24.02
C THR A 486 4.27 24.35 25.13
N GLY A 487 4.68 25.06 26.18
CA GLY A 487 3.80 25.44 27.30
C GLY A 487 2.69 26.39 26.86
N GLY A 488 2.98 27.33 25.95
CA GLY A 488 1.97 28.17 25.30
C GLY A 488 0.93 27.34 24.54
N THR A 489 1.38 26.37 23.76
CA THR A 489 0.49 25.45 23.02
C THR A 489 -0.38 24.61 23.94
N VAL A 490 0.19 24.08 25.04
CA VAL A 490 -0.58 23.37 26.08
C VAL A 490 -1.60 24.29 26.74
N ALA A 491 -1.24 25.54 27.06
CA ALA A 491 -2.16 26.49 27.69
C ALA A 491 -3.33 26.85 26.77
N VAL A 492 -3.07 27.17 25.50
CA VAL A 492 -4.10 27.48 24.51
C VAL A 492 -5.01 26.27 24.28
N GLY A 493 -4.43 25.07 24.09
CA GLY A 493 -5.19 23.84 23.96
C GLY A 493 -6.02 23.52 25.21
N GLY A 494 -5.47 23.75 26.41
CA GLY A 494 -6.15 23.59 27.69
C GLY A 494 -7.34 24.52 27.87
N VAL A 495 -7.23 25.78 27.44
CA VAL A 495 -8.36 26.73 27.41
C VAL A 495 -9.45 26.24 26.46
N GLY A 496 -9.09 25.77 25.26
CA GLY A 496 -10.04 25.18 24.31
C GLY A 496 -10.75 23.93 24.87
N ALA A 497 -10.00 23.04 25.52
CA ALA A 497 -10.56 21.86 26.16
C ALA A 497 -11.49 22.21 27.33
N ALA A 498 -11.11 23.17 28.18
CA ALA A 498 -11.93 23.64 29.29
C ALA A 498 -13.22 24.32 28.79
N ALA A 499 -13.14 25.15 27.74
CA ALA A 499 -14.30 25.76 27.11
C ALA A 499 -15.25 24.68 26.54
N THR A 500 -14.70 23.65 25.88
CA THR A 500 -15.47 22.53 25.34
C THR A 500 -16.19 21.75 26.45
N LEU A 501 -15.48 21.44 27.55
CA LEU A 501 -16.09 20.77 28.71
C LEU A 501 -17.20 21.62 29.34
N GLY A 502 -16.95 22.92 29.53
CA GLY A 502 -17.93 23.87 30.05
C GLY A 502 -19.19 23.94 29.19
N LEU A 503 -19.04 24.07 27.86
CA LEU A 503 -20.17 24.07 26.93
C LEU A 503 -20.91 22.72 26.94
N SER A 504 -20.19 21.60 27.01
CA SER A 504 -20.82 20.28 27.08
C SER A 504 -21.65 20.08 28.35
N GLY A 505 -21.17 20.59 29.49
CA GLY A 505 -21.89 20.54 30.76
C GLY A 505 -23.14 21.41 30.78
N ILE A 506 -23.15 22.53 30.05
CA ILE A 506 -24.33 23.40 29.90
C ILE A 506 -25.38 22.75 28.98
N ALA A 507 -24.94 22.04 27.93
CA ALA A 507 -25.81 21.40 26.96
C ALA A 507 -26.46 20.10 27.47
N GLN A 508 -25.78 19.36 28.37
CA GLN A 508 -26.32 18.16 29.03
C GLN A 508 -27.49 18.52 29.96
N GLY A 509 -28.70 18.53 29.42
CA GLY A 509 -29.95 18.72 30.15
C GLY A 509 -30.91 19.76 29.57
N SER A 510 -30.51 20.51 28.54
CA SER A 510 -31.26 21.69 28.08
C SER A 510 -31.62 21.70 26.59
N ILE A 511 -30.96 20.90 25.74
CA ILE A 511 -31.12 20.99 24.27
C ILE A 511 -31.19 19.60 23.63
N VAL A 512 -32.36 19.23 23.10
CA VAL A 512 -32.48 18.14 22.13
C VAL A 512 -31.95 18.66 20.80
N VAL A 513 -30.73 18.28 20.43
CA VAL A 513 -30.11 18.70 19.18
C VAL A 513 -30.65 17.86 18.04
N GLU A 514 -31.32 18.51 17.09
CA GLU A 514 -31.80 17.87 15.87
C GLU A 514 -30.60 17.37 15.03
N PRO A 515 -30.65 16.18 14.40
CA PRO A 515 -29.52 15.62 13.66
C PRO A 515 -28.93 16.53 12.57
N SER A 516 -29.76 17.38 11.97
CA SER A 516 -29.39 18.41 11.00
C SER A 516 -28.44 19.46 11.58
N VAL A 517 -28.67 19.89 12.83
CA VAL A 517 -27.84 20.87 13.55
C VAL A 517 -26.50 20.27 13.95
N ALA A 518 -26.47 18.99 14.33
CA ALA A 518 -25.23 18.27 14.60
C ALA A 518 -24.34 18.15 13.35
N VAL A 519 -24.94 17.83 12.19
CA VAL A 519 -24.22 17.79 10.90
C VAL A 519 -23.72 19.18 10.51
N ALA A 520 -24.54 20.23 10.67
CA ALA A 520 -24.11 21.60 10.40
C ALA A 520 -22.95 22.03 11.32
N GLY A 521 -22.99 21.68 12.61
CA GLY A 521 -21.89 21.90 13.54
C GLY A 521 -20.61 21.17 13.14
N LEU A 522 -20.72 19.92 12.69
CA LEU A 522 -19.58 19.14 12.18
C LEU A 522 -18.97 19.79 10.92
N VAL A 523 -19.80 20.24 9.98
CA VAL A 523 -19.36 20.95 8.78
C VAL A 523 -18.66 22.26 9.15
N VAL A 524 -19.20 23.04 10.08
CA VAL A 524 -18.56 24.27 10.56
C VAL A 524 -17.21 23.97 11.23
N CYS A 525 -17.12 22.92 12.05
CA CYS A 525 -15.85 22.48 12.62
C CYS A 525 -14.85 22.05 11.55
N LEU A 526 -15.28 21.32 10.52
CA LEU A 526 -14.44 20.91 9.39
C LEU A 526 -13.93 22.15 8.63
N VAL A 527 -14.81 23.10 8.32
CA VAL A 527 -14.44 24.37 7.67
C VAL A 527 -13.49 25.18 8.54
N ALA A 528 -13.71 25.24 9.85
CA ALA A 528 -12.82 25.94 10.79
C ALA A 528 -11.43 25.31 10.84
N VAL A 529 -11.33 23.97 10.85
CA VAL A 529 -10.06 23.24 10.78
C VAL A 529 -9.37 23.48 9.43
N LEU A 530 -10.10 23.41 8.32
CA LEU A 530 -9.54 23.70 6.99
C LEU A 530 -9.07 25.15 6.86
N ALA A 531 -9.82 26.10 7.41
CA ALA A 531 -9.46 27.51 7.46
C ALA A 531 -8.22 27.75 8.33
N LEU A 532 -8.12 27.07 9.48
CA LEU A 532 -6.94 27.10 10.35
C LEU A 532 -5.72 26.53 9.61
N VAL A 533 -5.85 25.38 8.94
CA VAL A 533 -4.78 24.79 8.13
C VAL A 533 -4.37 25.72 6.98
N ALA A 534 -5.32 26.38 6.33
CA ALA A 534 -5.05 27.34 5.26
C ALA A 534 -4.37 28.62 5.79
N ALA A 535 -4.69 29.06 7.01
CA ALA A 535 -4.09 30.25 7.62
C ALA A 535 -2.67 30.01 8.16
N ILE A 536 -2.31 28.77 8.51
CA ILE A 536 -0.98 28.41 9.04
C ILE A 536 -0.02 27.91 7.93
N ARG A 537 -0.52 27.61 6.73
CA ARG A 537 0.29 27.33 5.54
C ARG A 537 0.73 28.61 4.86
#